data_AF-A0A1E1IV72-F1
#
_entry.id   AF-A0A1E1IV72-F1
#
_cell.length_a   1.000
_cell.length_b   1.000
_cell.length_c   1.000
_cell.angle_alpha   90.00
_cell.angle_beta   90.00
_cell.angle_gamma   90.00
#
_symmetry.space_group_name_H-M   'P 1'
#
loop_
_entity.id
_entity.type
_entity.pdbx_description
1 polymer ?
#
loop_
_entity_poly.entity_id
_entity_poly.type
_entity_poly.pdbx_seq_one_letter_code
_entity_poly.pdbx_strand_id
1 'polypeptide(L)'
;MGCDASSLKPKRSSEGAKIGTAAAGSDRLDGSGASAAEPKGPHSEGSLEIPVPEVDENLQQRYSRGNTRGSAPKAERSPSAPIHATEELNPTCPVELRTIMDNMTELSSMSTSSSAPLLFRISPTERAEVEPGTWAWWRQELRRERVTKDGYHRMQLQDVHTRLTTQHEDNPSTVELDLSSCYMERTAPYVLGRLFASLQLLELRWITSLRLDGNYFTDDGFGTMLSTMSAANEKQTILPVLRQLYLNNMNLDRRSVAGLFAYLFPVDLKATHRIPPSEALRIAGNRVSRPSKAYIAADKRGPTVPLFPSLTVLSLSDNPGMGTTGLIQILRSFLAVHYEPHALSVMDLSRCGLDRAASRYLHEYFEQLSRVIDTNCYPVVPRRFVLMGNQHGIADLHEIYSPKTTGVQLVL
;
A
#
# COMPACT_ATOMS: atom_id res chain seq x y z
N MET A 1 30.97 31.98 34.97
CA MET A 1 31.75 30.80 35.39
C MET A 1 30.90 29.57 35.11
N GLY A 2 31.28 28.59 34.29
CA GLY A 2 32.45 28.50 33.41
C GLY A 2 33.10 27.11 33.46
N CYS A 3 33.17 26.44 32.30
CA CYS A 3 33.92 25.20 32.03
C CYS A 3 33.44 23.91 32.76
N ASP A 4 33.57 22.70 32.19
CA ASP A 4 33.97 22.35 30.81
C ASP A 4 33.41 20.98 30.37
N ALA A 5 33.42 20.72 29.05
CA ALA A 5 33.08 19.43 28.46
C ALA A 5 34.36 18.64 28.08
N SER A 6 34.39 17.33 28.39
CA SER A 6 35.54 16.48 28.13
C SER A 6 35.33 15.52 26.95
N SER A 7 36.06 15.77 25.85
CA SER A 7 36.05 14.93 24.65
C SER A 7 37.02 13.74 24.78
N LEU A 8 36.60 12.54 24.36
CA LEU A 8 37.47 11.37 24.27
C LEU A 8 37.88 11.08 22.82
N LYS A 9 39.19 11.07 22.54
CA LYS A 9 39.80 10.53 21.31
C LYS A 9 40.68 9.32 21.66
N PRO A 10 40.77 8.29 20.79
CA PRO A 10 41.48 7.05 21.09
C PRO A 10 43.01 7.19 20.96
N LYS A 11 43.75 6.41 21.75
CA LYS A 11 45.20 6.21 21.59
C LYS A 11 45.51 5.29 20.41
N ARG A 12 46.63 5.55 19.73
CA ARG A 12 47.40 4.56 18.96
C ARG A 12 48.64 4.15 19.77
N SER A 13 49.12 2.93 19.54
CA SER A 13 50.49 2.51 19.83
C SER A 13 51.01 1.65 18.68
N SER A 14 52.28 1.85 18.32
CA SER A 14 53.10 1.03 17.41
C SER A 14 53.71 -0.16 18.19
N GLU A 15 54.54 -1.07 17.66
CA GLU A 15 55.33 -1.21 16.42
C GLU A 15 55.15 -2.65 15.86
N GLY A 16 55.32 -2.96 14.57
CA GLY A 16 56.60 -3.15 13.84
C GLY A 16 56.95 -4.67 13.77
N ALA A 17 57.50 -5.28 12.71
CA ALA A 17 57.87 -4.90 11.33
C ALA A 17 57.90 -6.23 10.48
N LYS A 18 58.42 -6.42 9.26
CA LYS A 18 59.40 -5.74 8.38
C LYS A 18 59.14 -6.02 6.88
N ILE A 19 59.40 -5.01 6.04
CA ILE A 19 60.17 -5.02 4.77
C ILE A 19 59.87 -6.06 3.66
N GLY A 20 59.58 -5.53 2.46
CA GLY A 20 59.82 -6.15 1.13
C GLY A 20 59.63 -5.09 0.03
N THR A 21 60.65 -4.82 -0.80
CA THR A 21 60.76 -3.55 -1.58
C THR A 21 61.05 -3.70 -3.08
N ALA A 22 60.19 -3.11 -3.92
CA ALA A 22 60.46 -2.45 -5.21
C ALA A 22 59.19 -1.63 -5.57
N ALA A 23 59.16 -0.33 -5.95
CA ALA A 23 60.01 0.52 -6.80
C ALA A 23 59.96 0.13 -8.30
N ALA A 24 59.75 1.02 -9.28
CA ALA A 24 59.31 2.44 -9.37
C ALA A 24 58.78 2.67 -10.82
N GLY A 25 58.19 3.79 -11.27
CA GLY A 25 57.91 5.12 -10.69
C GLY A 25 56.73 5.81 -11.43
N SER A 26 56.41 7.08 -11.17
CA SER A 26 57.01 8.29 -11.81
C SER A 26 56.35 8.60 -13.20
N ASP A 27 55.79 9.79 -13.48
CA ASP A 27 55.65 11.00 -12.66
C ASP A 27 54.67 12.05 -13.25
N ARG A 28 53.99 12.83 -12.38
CA ARG A 28 53.72 14.31 -12.45
C ARG A 28 53.07 14.99 -13.69
N LEU A 29 52.66 16.27 -13.68
CA LEU A 29 52.62 17.39 -12.69
C LEU A 29 51.25 18.12 -12.78
N ASP A 30 50.91 18.88 -11.73
CA ASP A 30 50.21 20.20 -11.64
C ASP A 30 49.02 20.59 -12.58
N GLY A 31 48.10 21.47 -12.15
CA GLY A 31 47.92 22.10 -10.84
C GLY A 31 47.38 23.55 -10.93
N SER A 32 46.38 23.88 -10.10
CA SER A 32 45.98 25.26 -9.74
C SER A 32 44.89 25.20 -8.66
N GLY A 33 44.84 26.19 -7.76
CA GLY A 33 43.80 26.34 -6.76
C GLY A 33 43.60 27.82 -6.39
N ALA A 34 42.40 28.17 -5.91
CA ALA A 34 42.08 29.52 -5.45
C ALA A 34 41.19 29.49 -4.20
N SER A 35 41.34 30.51 -3.34
CA SER A 35 40.71 30.60 -2.02
C SER A 35 39.22 30.95 -2.07
N ALA A 36 38.51 30.63 -0.98
CA ALA A 36 37.21 31.18 -0.66
C ALA A 36 37.26 32.69 -0.33
N ALA A 37 36.10 33.33 -0.37
CA ALA A 37 35.80 34.63 0.25
C ALA A 37 34.35 34.66 0.73
N GLU A 38 34.12 35.14 1.96
CA GLU A 38 32.78 35.52 2.46
C GLU A 38 32.38 36.92 1.94
N PRO A 39 31.10 37.27 2.00
CA PRO A 39 30.76 38.55 2.61
C PRO A 39 29.65 38.46 3.67
N LYS A 40 29.75 39.34 4.68
CA LYS A 40 28.71 39.55 5.71
C LYS A 40 27.54 40.35 5.13
N GLY A 41 26.32 40.04 5.54
CA GLY A 41 25.15 40.89 5.26
C GLY A 41 24.94 41.98 6.34
N PRO A 42 23.92 42.84 6.17
CA PRO A 42 23.29 43.57 7.26
C PRO A 42 21.85 43.06 7.55
N HIS A 43 21.31 43.47 8.70
CA HIS A 43 19.96 43.11 9.15
C HIS A 43 18.84 43.85 8.38
N SER A 44 17.67 43.21 8.30
CA SER A 44 16.38 43.90 8.30
C SER A 44 15.36 43.00 9.00
N GLU A 45 14.73 43.50 10.06
CA GLU A 45 13.62 42.83 10.72
C GLU A 45 12.32 43.25 10.02
N GLY A 46 11.56 42.28 9.52
CA GLY A 46 10.28 42.50 8.84
C GLY A 46 9.23 41.54 9.38
N SER A 47 8.45 41.99 10.37
CA SER A 47 7.29 41.23 10.84
C SER A 47 6.23 41.22 9.75
N LEU A 48 5.77 40.02 9.37
CA LEU A 48 4.62 39.82 8.48
C LEU A 48 3.63 38.90 9.19
N GLU A 49 2.51 39.50 9.58
CA GLU A 49 1.39 38.80 10.20
C GLU A 49 0.75 37.84 9.18
N ILE A 50 0.37 36.64 9.62
CA ILE A 50 -0.32 35.65 8.80
C ILE A 50 -1.82 35.94 8.90
N PRO A 51 -2.52 36.31 7.80
CA PRO A 51 -3.97 36.49 7.86
C PRO A 51 -4.67 35.14 8.10
N VAL A 52 -5.49 35.08 9.14
CA VAL A 52 -6.38 33.94 9.40
C VAL A 52 -7.56 34.01 8.44
N PRO A 53 -7.85 32.98 7.62
CA PRO A 53 -9.07 32.95 6.82
C PRO A 53 -10.31 32.88 7.70
N GLU A 54 -11.32 33.71 7.41
CA GLU A 54 -12.61 33.70 8.11
C GLU A 54 -13.39 32.41 7.84
N VAL A 55 -14.17 31.97 8.83
CA VAL A 55 -14.98 30.73 8.74
C VAL A 55 -16.35 31.06 8.14
N ASP A 56 -16.68 30.48 6.98
CA ASP A 56 -18.01 30.62 6.38
C ASP A 56 -19.04 29.77 7.12
N GLU A 57 -19.92 30.42 7.88
CA GLU A 57 -20.94 29.76 8.71
C GLU A 57 -22.07 29.07 7.90
N ASN A 58 -22.15 29.26 6.58
CA ASN A 58 -23.29 28.78 5.77
C ASN A 58 -23.36 27.26 5.57
N LEU A 59 -22.35 26.49 5.99
CA LEU A 59 -22.31 25.03 5.79
C LEU A 59 -23.25 24.23 6.71
N GLN A 60 -23.74 24.78 7.83
CA GLN A 60 -24.60 24.03 8.76
C GLN A 60 -26.10 23.98 8.37
N GLN A 61 -26.60 24.87 7.51
CA GLN A 61 -28.05 24.93 7.23
C GLN A 61 -28.57 23.86 6.26
N ARG A 62 -27.70 23.06 5.59
CA ARG A 62 -28.14 22.09 4.56
C ARG A 62 -28.58 20.72 5.08
N TYR A 63 -28.42 20.41 6.36
CA TYR A 63 -28.78 19.10 6.93
C TYR A 63 -30.13 19.07 7.69
N SER A 64 -30.88 20.18 7.72
CA SER A 64 -32.07 20.34 8.59
C SER A 64 -33.39 20.58 7.85
N ARG A 65 -33.71 19.75 6.83
CA ARG A 65 -35.04 19.60 6.20
C ARG A 65 -35.02 18.38 5.25
N GLY A 66 -35.96 17.43 5.31
CA GLY A 66 -37.03 17.20 6.28
C GLY A 66 -37.77 15.88 5.95
N ASN A 67 -38.27 15.17 6.95
CA ASN A 67 -38.87 13.83 6.79
C ASN A 67 -40.32 13.79 7.32
N THR A 68 -41.31 13.86 6.43
CA THR A 68 -42.73 13.55 6.73
C THR A 68 -43.57 13.37 5.46
N ARG A 69 -44.36 12.28 5.42
CA ARG A 69 -45.68 12.07 4.74
C ARG A 69 -45.89 12.64 3.31
N GLY A 70 -46.41 11.90 2.32
CA GLY A 70 -47.03 10.58 2.30
C GLY A 70 -48.47 10.64 1.75
N SER A 71 -48.78 9.86 0.71
CA SER A 71 -50.13 9.74 0.11
C SER A 71 -50.25 8.42 -0.67
N ALA A 72 -51.47 7.90 -0.78
CA ALA A 72 -51.81 6.67 -1.51
C ALA A 72 -53.06 6.89 -2.37
N PRO A 73 -53.35 5.97 -3.31
CA PRO A 73 -54.76 5.70 -3.65
C PRO A 73 -55.11 4.19 -3.69
N LYS A 74 -56.39 3.91 -3.33
CA LYS A 74 -57.20 2.73 -3.75
C LYS A 74 -58.09 3.18 -4.94
N ALA A 75 -58.82 2.40 -5.75
CA ALA A 75 -59.07 0.95 -5.95
C ALA A 75 -59.39 0.76 -7.48
N GLU A 76 -59.95 -0.32 -8.06
CA GLU A 76 -60.45 -1.63 -7.61
C GLU A 76 -59.52 -2.75 -8.17
N ARG A 77 -59.86 -3.94 -8.73
CA ARG A 77 -61.11 -4.74 -8.88
C ARG A 77 -60.76 -6.24 -8.95
N SER A 78 -61.63 -7.11 -8.42
CA SER A 78 -61.57 -8.59 -8.49
C SER A 78 -62.80 -9.10 -9.30
N PRO A 79 -63.16 -10.41 -9.39
CA PRO A 79 -62.47 -11.65 -8.96
C PRO A 79 -62.50 -12.82 -9.98
N SER A 80 -61.77 -13.92 -9.70
CA SER A 80 -62.21 -15.29 -10.08
C SER A 80 -61.41 -16.40 -9.38
N ALA A 81 -62.11 -17.22 -8.57
CA ALA A 81 -61.77 -18.59 -8.14
C ALA A 81 -63.10 -19.38 -8.17
N PRO A 82 -63.15 -20.73 -8.30
CA PRO A 82 -62.93 -21.65 -7.15
C PRO A 82 -62.44 -23.08 -7.64
N ILE A 83 -62.53 -24.26 -6.98
CA ILE A 83 -62.78 -24.73 -5.60
C ILE A 83 -62.16 -26.15 -5.37
N HIS A 84 -61.65 -26.45 -4.16
CA HIS A 84 -61.39 -27.79 -3.55
C HIS A 84 -60.53 -28.84 -4.32
N ALA A 85 -60.04 -29.95 -3.72
CA ALA A 85 -60.41 -30.63 -2.46
C ALA A 85 -59.21 -31.11 -1.58
N THR A 86 -59.55 -31.76 -0.46
CA THR A 86 -58.70 -32.13 0.68
C THR A 86 -58.77 -33.63 1.01
N GLU A 87 -57.66 -34.23 1.47
CA GLU A 87 -57.53 -35.47 2.29
C GLU A 87 -56.01 -35.84 2.35
N GLU A 88 -55.45 -36.60 3.29
CA GLU A 88 -55.61 -36.65 4.76
C GLU A 88 -54.33 -37.27 5.40
N LEU A 89 -54.31 -37.42 6.74
CA LEU A 89 -53.48 -38.28 7.65
C LEU A 89 -52.35 -39.17 7.04
N ASN A 90 -51.18 -39.41 7.67
CA ASN A 90 -50.85 -39.49 9.11
C ASN A 90 -49.30 -39.44 9.33
N PRO A 91 -48.75 -39.20 10.56
CA PRO A 91 -47.31 -39.05 10.80
C PRO A 91 -46.62 -40.32 11.36
N THR A 92 -45.30 -40.49 11.15
CA THR A 92 -44.47 -41.48 11.88
C THR A 92 -43.00 -41.06 11.98
N CYS A 93 -42.52 -40.75 13.19
CA CYS A 93 -41.16 -41.07 13.69
C CYS A 93 -40.98 -40.56 15.15
N PRO A 94 -40.71 -41.42 16.14
CA PRO A 94 -40.50 -41.03 17.55
C PRO A 94 -39.03 -41.10 18.00
N VAL A 95 -38.81 -40.77 19.29
CA VAL A 95 -37.56 -40.91 20.10
C VAL A 95 -36.52 -39.79 19.94
N GLU A 96 -36.46 -38.89 20.94
CA GLU A 96 -35.21 -38.47 21.63
C GLU A 96 -35.45 -37.49 22.82
N LEU A 97 -36.67 -36.95 22.98
CA LEU A 97 -37.04 -36.09 24.12
C LEU A 97 -37.38 -36.87 25.41
N ARG A 98 -36.43 -37.66 25.94
CA ARG A 98 -36.60 -38.33 27.26
C ARG A 98 -35.38 -38.33 28.19
N THR A 99 -34.27 -37.72 27.78
CA THR A 99 -32.97 -37.85 28.49
C THR A 99 -32.56 -36.62 29.31
N ILE A 100 -33.51 -35.74 29.65
CA ILE A 100 -33.23 -34.41 30.26
C ILE A 100 -33.89 -34.23 31.64
N MET A 101 -34.82 -35.09 32.06
CA MET A 101 -35.55 -34.93 33.33
C MET A 101 -35.06 -35.80 34.50
N ASP A 102 -34.33 -36.89 34.26
CA ASP A 102 -34.02 -37.88 35.31
C ASP A 102 -32.79 -37.52 36.19
N ASN A 103 -32.07 -36.43 35.87
CA ASN A 103 -30.86 -35.99 36.59
C ASN A 103 -31.09 -34.89 37.65
N MET A 104 -32.34 -34.64 38.09
CA MET A 104 -32.65 -33.64 39.14
C MET A 104 -33.33 -34.21 40.40
N THR A 105 -33.10 -35.49 40.71
CA THR A 105 -33.72 -36.16 41.88
C THR A 105 -32.78 -37.09 42.66
N GLU A 106 -31.56 -36.63 42.96
CA GLU A 106 -30.77 -37.20 44.06
C GLU A 106 -29.84 -36.15 44.69
N LEU A 107 -29.29 -36.45 45.88
CA LEU A 107 -28.48 -35.55 46.72
C LEU A 107 -29.19 -34.30 47.29
N SER A 108 -30.31 -34.51 47.98
CA SER A 108 -30.73 -33.62 49.07
C SER A 108 -30.43 -34.26 50.43
N SER A 109 -29.33 -33.87 51.08
CA SER A 109 -29.05 -34.12 52.49
C SER A 109 -28.41 -32.88 53.13
N MET A 110 -28.60 -32.71 54.45
CA MET A 110 -28.50 -31.40 55.10
C MET A 110 -27.09 -31.06 55.62
N SER A 111 -26.71 -29.77 55.60
CA SER A 111 -26.43 -29.01 56.84
C SER A 111 -26.05 -27.52 56.62
N THR A 112 -26.76 -26.65 57.33
CA THR A 112 -26.34 -25.38 57.96
C THR A 112 -25.34 -24.41 57.28
N SER A 113 -25.87 -23.22 56.97
CA SER A 113 -25.32 -21.92 57.43
C SER A 113 -23.92 -21.44 56.99
N SER A 114 -23.86 -20.71 55.87
CA SER A 114 -23.13 -19.43 55.80
C SER A 114 -23.58 -18.58 54.59
N SER A 115 -24.16 -17.41 54.83
CA SER A 115 -24.61 -16.50 53.77
C SER A 115 -23.50 -15.52 53.35
N ALA A 116 -22.55 -16.00 52.55
CA ALA A 116 -21.63 -15.15 51.79
C ALA A 116 -22.19 -14.92 50.37
N PRO A 117 -22.10 -13.71 49.79
CA PRO A 117 -22.49 -13.49 48.40
C PRO A 117 -21.53 -14.26 47.49
N LEU A 118 -22.08 -15.15 46.66
CA LEU A 118 -21.34 -15.81 45.60
C LEU A 118 -20.98 -14.79 44.52
N LEU A 119 -19.85 -14.10 44.73
CA LEU A 119 -19.12 -13.43 43.67
C LEU A 119 -18.93 -14.46 42.55
N PHE A 120 -19.52 -14.19 41.38
CA PHE A 120 -19.32 -15.01 40.20
C PHE A 120 -17.83 -15.11 39.92
N ARG A 121 -17.24 -16.27 40.23
CA ARG A 121 -15.93 -16.66 39.74
C ARG A 121 -16.07 -16.88 38.24
N ILE A 122 -16.00 -15.79 37.49
CA ILE A 122 -15.62 -15.81 36.09
C ILE A 122 -14.18 -16.33 36.09
N SER A 123 -14.04 -17.66 36.06
CA SER A 123 -12.78 -18.32 35.70
C SER A 123 -12.27 -17.62 34.44
N PRO A 124 -11.02 -17.15 34.40
CA PRO A 124 -10.50 -16.46 33.22
C PRO A 124 -10.74 -17.34 32.01
N THR A 125 -11.65 -16.93 31.13
CA THR A 125 -11.87 -17.64 29.87
C THR A 125 -10.53 -17.66 29.17
N GLU A 126 -9.96 -18.85 28.96
CA GLU A 126 -8.71 -18.99 28.22
C GLU A 126 -8.90 -18.24 26.91
N ARG A 127 -8.14 -17.16 26.73
CA ARG A 127 -8.29 -16.28 25.58
C ARG A 127 -7.72 -17.01 24.38
N ALA A 128 -8.58 -17.82 23.75
CA ALA A 128 -8.28 -18.57 22.54
C ALA A 128 -7.42 -17.70 21.62
N GLU A 129 -6.23 -18.20 21.27
CA GLU A 129 -5.23 -17.40 20.57
C GLU A 129 -5.81 -16.95 19.23
N VAL A 130 -6.09 -15.65 19.12
CA VAL A 130 -6.88 -15.12 18.01
C VAL A 130 -6.02 -15.18 16.75
N GLU A 131 -6.39 -16.07 15.83
CA GLU A 131 -5.51 -16.44 14.71
C GLU A 131 -5.13 -15.21 13.86
N PRO A 132 -3.83 -14.98 13.59
CA PRO A 132 -3.37 -13.86 12.78
C PRO A 132 -3.99 -13.85 11.38
N GLY A 133 -4.47 -12.68 10.96
CA GLY A 133 -5.18 -12.52 9.68
C GLY A 133 -6.69 -12.73 9.75
N THR A 134 -7.29 -12.92 10.94
CA THR A 134 -8.76 -12.90 11.11
C THR A 134 -9.30 -11.50 11.42
N TRP A 135 -10.59 -11.24 11.16
CA TRP A 135 -11.25 -9.98 11.59
C TRP A 135 -11.27 -9.80 13.12
N ALA A 136 -11.28 -10.90 13.88
CA ALA A 136 -11.14 -10.86 15.33
C ALA A 136 -9.72 -10.40 15.74
N TRP A 137 -8.68 -10.90 15.09
CA TRP A 137 -7.29 -10.49 15.31
C TRP A 137 -7.04 -9.05 14.87
N TRP A 138 -7.58 -8.61 13.73
CA TRP A 138 -7.54 -7.21 13.28
C TRP A 138 -8.05 -6.25 14.37
N ARG A 139 -9.24 -6.53 14.93
CA ARG A 139 -9.81 -5.77 16.06
C ARG A 139 -8.96 -5.88 17.34
N GLN A 140 -8.23 -6.98 17.55
CA GLN A 140 -7.29 -7.11 18.66
C GLN A 140 -6.03 -6.24 18.48
N GLU A 141 -5.45 -6.21 17.29
CA GLU A 141 -4.24 -5.41 16.99
C GLU A 141 -4.53 -3.91 16.94
N LEU A 142 -5.74 -3.51 16.52
CA LEU A 142 -6.26 -2.14 16.68
C LEU A 142 -6.38 -1.74 18.15
N ARG A 143 -6.96 -2.59 19.00
CA ARG A 143 -7.07 -2.35 20.46
C ARG A 143 -5.70 -2.33 21.16
N ARG A 144 -4.71 -3.02 20.60
CA ARG A 144 -3.29 -2.99 21.01
C ARG A 144 -2.49 -1.83 20.42
N GLU A 145 -3.13 -0.93 19.67
CA GLU A 145 -2.53 0.27 19.09
C GLU A 145 -1.37 -0.03 18.12
N ARG A 146 -1.35 -1.23 17.53
CA ARG A 146 -0.29 -1.67 16.60
C ARG A 146 -0.51 -1.19 15.16
N VAL A 147 -1.70 -0.69 14.85
CA VAL A 147 -2.05 -0.11 13.55
C VAL A 147 -2.04 1.42 13.63
N THR A 148 -2.70 1.99 14.63
CA THR A 148 -2.68 3.43 14.92
C THR A 148 -2.91 3.65 16.42
N LYS A 149 -2.30 4.69 16.99
CA LYS A 149 -2.62 5.18 18.34
C LYS A 149 -3.79 6.15 18.34
N ASP A 150 -4.13 6.77 17.22
CA ASP A 150 -5.22 7.74 17.22
C ASP A 150 -6.58 7.07 17.54
N GLY A 151 -7.40 7.73 18.37
CA GLY A 151 -8.68 7.17 18.81
C GLY A 151 -9.75 7.18 17.72
N TYR A 152 -9.78 8.21 16.88
CA TYR A 152 -10.80 8.41 15.85
C TYR A 152 -10.59 7.47 14.67
N HIS A 153 -9.37 7.41 14.13
CA HIS A 153 -9.03 6.50 13.04
C HIS A 153 -9.13 5.03 13.49
N ARG A 154 -8.79 4.70 14.75
CA ARG A 154 -8.98 3.35 15.32
C ARG A 154 -10.45 2.94 15.39
N MET A 155 -11.40 3.87 15.52
CA MET A 155 -12.83 3.55 15.38
C MET A 155 -13.19 3.25 13.94
N GLN A 156 -12.84 4.13 12.99
CA GLN A 156 -13.08 3.92 11.55
C GLN A 156 -12.51 2.57 11.03
N LEU A 157 -11.35 2.16 11.55
CA LEU A 157 -10.68 0.91 11.17
C LEU A 157 -11.32 -0.36 11.76
N GLN A 158 -12.11 -0.28 12.84
CA GLN A 158 -12.77 -1.46 13.42
C GLN A 158 -13.90 -2.01 12.55
N ASP A 159 -14.58 -1.13 11.82
CA ASP A 159 -15.78 -1.44 11.02
C ASP A 159 -15.47 -1.85 9.57
N VAL A 160 -14.18 -1.98 9.21
CA VAL A 160 -13.70 -2.38 7.87
C VAL A 160 -14.45 -3.59 7.31
N HIS A 161 -14.70 -4.61 8.13
CA HIS A 161 -15.45 -5.81 7.73
C HIS A 161 -16.88 -5.46 7.26
N THR A 162 -17.65 -4.77 8.11
CA THR A 162 -19.01 -4.33 7.81
C THR A 162 -19.05 -3.44 6.56
N ARG A 163 -18.11 -2.48 6.45
CA ARG A 163 -18.01 -1.59 5.28
C ARG A 163 -17.75 -2.33 3.97
N LEU A 164 -16.99 -3.44 3.99
CA LEU A 164 -16.74 -4.25 2.81
C LEU A 164 -17.96 -5.09 2.42
N THR A 165 -18.66 -5.68 3.39
CA THR A 165 -19.88 -6.46 3.14
C THR A 165 -20.99 -5.58 2.57
N THR A 166 -21.31 -4.45 3.21
CA THR A 166 -22.38 -3.55 2.73
C THR A 166 -22.06 -2.99 1.34
N GLN A 167 -20.80 -2.57 1.08
CA GLN A 167 -20.42 -2.14 -0.28
C GLN A 167 -20.59 -3.25 -1.33
N HIS A 168 -20.28 -4.50 -0.99
CA HIS A 168 -20.44 -5.63 -1.91
C HIS A 168 -21.92 -6.02 -2.12
N GLU A 169 -22.77 -5.83 -1.11
CA GLU A 169 -24.22 -6.02 -1.21
C GLU A 169 -24.89 -4.91 -2.05
N ASP A 170 -24.50 -3.64 -1.84
CA ASP A 170 -25.02 -2.48 -2.57
C ASP A 170 -24.49 -2.42 -4.02
N ASN A 171 -23.19 -2.65 -4.24
CA ASN A 171 -22.56 -2.64 -5.56
C ASN A 171 -21.28 -3.51 -5.62
N PRO A 172 -21.40 -4.81 -5.97
CA PRO A 172 -20.25 -5.73 -6.04
C PRO A 172 -19.25 -5.39 -7.16
N SER A 173 -19.54 -4.42 -8.04
CA SER A 173 -18.63 -4.00 -9.11
C SER A 173 -17.61 -2.92 -8.68
N THR A 174 -17.83 -2.24 -7.55
CA THR A 174 -16.99 -1.15 -7.05
C THR A 174 -16.85 -1.17 -5.52
N VAL A 175 -16.25 -2.22 -4.96
CA VAL A 175 -15.90 -2.27 -3.53
C VAL A 175 -14.56 -1.55 -3.31
N GLU A 176 -14.53 -0.57 -2.40
CA GLU A 176 -13.36 0.20 -2.03
C GLU A 176 -12.93 -0.07 -0.57
N LEU A 177 -11.62 -0.22 -0.37
CA LEU A 177 -11.00 -0.22 0.94
C LEU A 177 -10.13 1.02 1.11
N ASP A 178 -10.70 2.05 1.74
CA ASP A 178 -9.94 3.22 2.19
C ASP A 178 -9.37 3.01 3.61
N LEU A 179 -8.05 3.18 3.72
CA LEU A 179 -7.25 3.18 4.93
C LEU A 179 -6.32 4.43 4.98
N SER A 180 -6.62 5.46 4.20
CA SER A 180 -5.81 6.67 4.06
C SER A 180 -5.77 7.51 5.34
N SER A 181 -4.72 8.30 5.51
CA SER A 181 -4.52 9.29 6.59
C SER A 181 -4.69 8.76 8.02
N CYS A 182 -4.64 7.44 8.23
CA CYS A 182 -4.96 6.80 9.51
C CYS A 182 -3.88 6.95 10.60
N TYR A 183 -2.91 7.86 10.42
CA TYR A 183 -1.75 8.09 11.30
C TYR A 183 -1.06 6.79 11.72
N MET A 184 -0.79 5.93 10.74
CA MET A 184 -0.37 4.55 11.03
C MET A 184 0.98 4.43 11.71
N GLU A 185 1.04 3.55 12.70
CA GLU A 185 2.22 3.21 13.48
C GLU A 185 3.25 2.42 12.66
N ARG A 186 4.52 2.45 13.09
CA ARG A 186 5.60 1.69 12.44
C ARG A 186 5.34 0.17 12.36
N THR A 187 4.49 -0.36 13.24
CA THR A 187 4.04 -1.76 13.23
C THR A 187 2.90 -2.05 12.25
N ALA A 188 2.18 -1.05 11.74
CA ALA A 188 1.00 -1.24 10.90
C ALA A 188 1.25 -2.05 9.62
N PRO A 189 2.37 -1.88 8.87
CA PRO A 189 2.65 -2.68 7.67
C PRO A 189 2.75 -4.18 7.94
N TYR A 190 3.21 -4.56 9.13
CA TYR A 190 3.30 -5.97 9.55
C TYR A 190 1.91 -6.55 9.91
N VAL A 191 0.99 -5.70 10.38
CA VAL A 191 -0.42 -6.09 10.63
C VAL A 191 -1.17 -6.19 9.31
N LEU A 192 -1.12 -5.15 8.48
CA LEU A 192 -1.74 -5.10 7.14
C LEU A 192 -1.23 -6.23 6.23
N GLY A 193 0.08 -6.50 6.23
CA GLY A 193 0.68 -7.56 5.42
C GLY A 193 0.14 -8.95 5.75
N ARG A 194 -0.19 -9.22 7.02
CA ARG A 194 -0.87 -10.45 7.45
C ARG A 194 -2.38 -10.44 7.20
N LEU A 195 -3.02 -9.28 7.33
CA LEU A 195 -4.43 -9.11 7.00
C LEU A 195 -4.68 -9.43 5.51
N PHE A 196 -3.95 -8.76 4.61
CA PHE A 196 -4.06 -8.96 3.17
C PHE A 196 -3.53 -10.31 2.67
N ALA A 197 -2.60 -10.93 3.40
CA ALA A 197 -2.16 -12.31 3.11
C ALA A 197 -3.15 -13.39 3.61
N SER A 198 -4.25 -13.02 4.29
CA SER A 198 -5.18 -13.97 4.85
C SER A 198 -6.04 -14.64 3.79
N LEU A 199 -5.94 -15.97 3.68
CA LEU A 199 -6.80 -16.78 2.82
C LEU A 199 -8.18 -17.05 3.44
N GLN A 200 -8.39 -16.70 4.70
CA GLN A 200 -9.67 -16.87 5.41
C GLN A 200 -10.65 -15.71 5.16
N LEU A 201 -10.15 -14.50 4.90
CA LEU A 201 -10.97 -13.31 4.73
C LEU A 201 -11.44 -13.17 3.28
N LEU A 202 -12.51 -13.90 2.96
CA LEU A 202 -13.10 -13.92 1.62
C LEU A 202 -13.54 -12.53 1.15
N GLU A 203 -13.88 -11.63 2.07
CA GLU A 203 -14.32 -10.26 1.75
C GLU A 203 -13.21 -9.41 1.12
N LEU A 204 -11.94 -9.72 1.40
CA LEU A 204 -10.81 -9.06 0.75
C LEU A 204 -10.78 -9.33 -0.76
N ARG A 205 -11.30 -10.49 -1.20
CA ARG A 205 -11.30 -10.89 -2.61
C ARG A 205 -12.22 -10.03 -3.48
N TRP A 206 -13.08 -9.22 -2.87
CA TRP A 206 -14.01 -8.29 -3.54
C TRP A 206 -13.39 -6.92 -3.84
N ILE A 207 -12.29 -6.55 -3.17
CA ILE A 207 -11.75 -5.19 -3.20
C ILE A 207 -11.25 -4.81 -4.60
N THR A 208 -11.88 -3.77 -5.17
CA THR A 208 -11.58 -3.23 -6.51
C THR A 208 -10.69 -1.98 -6.47
N SER A 209 -10.78 -1.19 -5.39
CA SER A 209 -9.93 -0.03 -5.08
C SER A 209 -9.31 -0.18 -3.69
N LEU A 210 -8.01 0.09 -3.55
CA LEU A 210 -7.30 0.13 -2.27
C LEU A 210 -6.56 1.45 -2.14
N ARG A 211 -6.82 2.18 -1.05
CA ARG A 211 -6.12 3.42 -0.72
C ARG A 211 -5.30 3.28 0.55
N LEU A 212 -4.03 3.66 0.50
CA LEU A 212 -3.13 3.76 1.65
C LEU A 212 -2.55 5.18 1.80
N ASP A 213 -3.15 6.18 1.14
CA ASP A 213 -2.63 7.55 1.04
C ASP A 213 -2.29 8.16 2.41
N GLY A 214 -1.25 8.98 2.51
CA GLY A 214 -0.89 9.66 3.77
C GLY A 214 -0.25 8.79 4.85
N ASN A 215 0.00 7.50 4.61
CA ASN A 215 0.62 6.59 5.58
C ASN A 215 2.13 6.42 5.33
N TYR A 216 2.95 7.04 6.18
CA TYR A 216 4.41 7.14 6.03
C TYR A 216 5.18 5.87 6.45
N PHE A 217 5.05 4.79 5.68
CA PHE A 217 5.71 3.51 5.98
C PHE A 217 7.22 3.54 5.74
N THR A 218 7.99 3.04 6.71
CA THR A 218 9.44 2.80 6.52
C THR A 218 9.70 1.68 5.52
N ASP A 219 10.76 1.81 4.70
CA ASP A 219 11.19 0.83 3.69
C ASP A 219 11.13 -0.64 4.17
N ASP A 220 11.69 -0.97 5.35
CA ASP A 220 11.68 -2.34 5.89
C ASP A 220 10.27 -2.86 6.21
N GLY A 221 9.38 -1.97 6.67
CA GLY A 221 7.99 -2.28 7.00
C GLY A 221 7.16 -2.48 5.74
N PHE A 222 7.26 -1.56 4.77
CA PHE A 222 6.55 -1.66 3.50
C PHE A 222 7.06 -2.86 2.66
N GLY A 223 8.37 -3.08 2.65
CA GLY A 223 8.99 -4.28 2.08
C GLY A 223 8.50 -5.56 2.74
N THR A 224 8.42 -5.61 4.09
CA THR A 224 7.84 -6.78 4.78
C THR A 224 6.37 -6.99 4.46
N MET A 225 5.58 -5.93 4.35
CA MET A 225 4.16 -5.99 3.96
C MET A 225 4.00 -6.64 2.57
N LEU A 226 4.66 -6.07 1.56
CA LEU A 226 4.63 -6.56 0.18
C LEU A 226 5.17 -8.00 0.06
N SER A 227 6.25 -8.31 0.78
CA SER A 227 6.86 -9.66 0.80
C SER A 227 5.93 -10.71 1.44
N THR A 228 5.21 -10.35 2.52
CA THR A 228 4.22 -11.22 3.18
C THR A 228 3.03 -11.49 2.27
N MET A 229 2.49 -10.43 1.65
CA MET A 229 1.38 -10.52 0.70
C MET A 229 1.75 -11.33 -0.54
N SER A 230 2.94 -11.11 -1.11
CA SER A 230 3.45 -11.84 -2.27
C SER A 230 3.66 -13.33 -1.99
N ALA A 231 4.17 -13.70 -0.81
CA ALA A 231 4.35 -15.10 -0.42
C ALA A 231 3.03 -15.88 -0.21
N ALA A 232 1.90 -15.17 -0.01
CA ALA A 232 0.57 -15.75 -0.09
C ALA A 232 0.03 -15.76 -1.53
N ASN A 233 0.24 -14.67 -2.28
CA ASN A 233 -0.23 -14.50 -3.66
C ASN A 233 0.33 -15.57 -4.63
N GLU A 234 1.59 -16.00 -4.46
CA GLU A 234 2.21 -17.11 -5.21
C GLU A 234 1.54 -18.48 -4.94
N LYS A 235 0.69 -18.61 -3.91
CA LYS A 235 -0.12 -19.82 -3.64
C LYS A 235 -1.56 -19.67 -4.10
N GLN A 236 -2.15 -18.50 -3.87
CA GLN A 236 -3.51 -18.15 -4.23
C GLN A 236 -3.60 -16.63 -4.33
N THR A 237 -4.06 -16.09 -5.46
CA THR A 237 -4.18 -14.65 -5.68
C THR A 237 -5.07 -14.01 -4.62
N ILE A 238 -4.51 -13.13 -3.78
CA ILE A 238 -5.17 -12.61 -2.57
C ILE A 238 -6.20 -11.52 -2.89
N LEU A 239 -5.87 -10.61 -3.81
CA LEU A 239 -6.63 -9.43 -4.20
C LEU A 239 -6.90 -9.47 -5.72
N PRO A 240 -7.65 -10.48 -6.21
CA PRO A 240 -7.72 -10.83 -7.63
C PRO A 240 -8.43 -9.79 -8.51
N VAL A 241 -9.36 -9.00 -7.95
CA VAL A 241 -10.14 -7.99 -8.68
C VAL A 241 -9.65 -6.56 -8.44
N LEU A 242 -8.52 -6.38 -7.75
CA LEU A 242 -7.98 -5.06 -7.46
C LEU A 242 -7.53 -4.38 -8.76
N ARG A 243 -8.24 -3.31 -9.14
CA ARG A 243 -8.01 -2.53 -10.36
C ARG A 243 -7.32 -1.21 -10.10
N GLN A 244 -7.45 -0.66 -8.90
CA GLN A 244 -6.98 0.67 -8.53
C GLN A 244 -6.17 0.61 -7.24
N LEU A 245 -4.98 1.21 -7.24
CA LEU A 245 -4.10 1.29 -6.09
C LEU A 245 -3.59 2.73 -5.90
N TYR A 246 -3.90 3.31 -4.75
CA TYR A 246 -3.54 4.67 -4.37
C TYR A 246 -2.54 4.64 -3.20
N LEU A 247 -1.34 5.19 -3.44
CA LEU A 247 -0.21 5.25 -2.51
C LEU A 247 0.33 6.69 -2.39
N ASN A 248 -0.58 7.66 -2.41
CA ASN A 248 -0.27 9.08 -2.50
C ASN A 248 0.25 9.63 -1.18
N ASN A 249 1.19 10.58 -1.21
CA ASN A 249 1.72 11.21 0.02
C ASN A 249 2.15 10.17 1.09
N MET A 250 2.83 9.09 0.68
CA MET A 250 3.37 8.06 1.59
C MET A 250 4.87 8.27 1.88
N ASN A 251 5.45 9.39 1.42
CA ASN A 251 6.90 9.68 1.45
C ASN A 251 7.74 8.59 0.76
N LEU A 252 7.25 8.07 -0.37
CA LEU A 252 7.98 7.10 -1.18
C LEU A 252 9.25 7.74 -1.78
N ASP A 253 10.37 7.03 -1.73
CA ASP A 253 11.59 7.39 -2.45
C ASP A 253 11.86 6.44 -3.64
N ARG A 254 12.93 6.72 -4.39
CA ARG A 254 13.43 5.87 -5.49
C ARG A 254 13.68 4.39 -5.13
N ARG A 255 13.96 4.06 -3.87
CA ARG A 255 14.11 2.68 -3.36
C ARG A 255 12.74 2.08 -3.08
N SER A 256 11.85 2.84 -2.44
CA SER A 256 10.49 2.38 -2.13
C SER A 256 9.72 2.06 -3.42
N VAL A 257 9.86 2.91 -4.44
CA VAL A 257 9.29 2.69 -5.79
C VAL A 257 9.90 1.45 -6.47
N ALA A 258 11.23 1.30 -6.48
CA ALA A 258 11.87 0.11 -7.06
C ALA A 258 11.48 -1.18 -6.33
N GLY A 259 11.27 -1.11 -5.01
CA GLY A 259 10.76 -2.19 -4.17
C GLY A 259 9.33 -2.58 -4.52
N LEU A 260 8.42 -1.60 -4.55
CA LEU A 260 7.03 -1.77 -4.95
C LEU A 260 6.90 -2.38 -6.35
N PHE A 261 7.64 -1.84 -7.33
CA PHE A 261 7.52 -2.25 -8.73
C PHE A 261 7.97 -3.68 -8.97
N ALA A 262 8.97 -4.16 -8.20
CA ALA A 262 9.37 -5.57 -8.26
C ALA A 262 8.25 -6.54 -7.82
N TYR A 263 7.26 -6.09 -7.04
CA TYR A 263 6.08 -6.87 -6.64
C TYR A 263 4.85 -6.63 -7.53
N LEU A 264 4.64 -5.41 -8.02
CA LEU A 264 3.52 -5.11 -8.92
C LEU A 264 3.74 -5.66 -10.34
N PHE A 265 4.98 -5.60 -10.85
CA PHE A 265 5.34 -5.98 -12.21
C PHE A 265 6.60 -6.87 -12.20
N PRO A 266 6.52 -8.15 -11.75
CA PRO A 266 7.69 -9.01 -11.60
C PRO A 266 8.51 -9.16 -12.88
N VAL A 267 9.83 -9.10 -12.72
CA VAL A 267 10.82 -9.07 -13.81
C VAL A 267 11.62 -10.37 -13.83
N ASP A 268 11.71 -11.03 -14.99
CA ASP A 268 12.75 -12.03 -15.20
C ASP A 268 14.09 -11.30 -15.44
N LEU A 269 14.81 -11.08 -14.34
CA LEU A 269 16.15 -10.51 -14.36
C LEU A 269 17.14 -11.39 -15.14
N LYS A 270 16.96 -12.72 -15.22
CA LYS A 270 17.83 -13.60 -16.00
C LYS A 270 17.59 -13.38 -17.49
N ALA A 271 16.34 -13.29 -17.93
CA ALA A 271 16.01 -12.94 -19.31
C ALA A 271 16.48 -11.51 -19.66
N THR A 272 16.20 -10.54 -18.79
CA THR A 272 16.61 -9.13 -18.98
C THR A 272 18.13 -8.96 -19.02
N HIS A 273 18.92 -9.79 -18.30
CA HIS A 273 20.38 -9.78 -18.38
C HIS A 273 20.95 -10.57 -19.56
N ARG A 274 20.21 -11.53 -20.15
CA ARG A 274 20.63 -12.28 -21.36
C ARG A 274 20.64 -11.41 -22.63
N ILE A 275 19.84 -10.35 -22.69
CA ILE A 275 19.84 -9.40 -23.82
C ILE A 275 21.27 -8.85 -24.07
N PRO A 276 21.80 -8.84 -25.30
CA PRO A 276 23.13 -8.31 -25.61
C PRO A 276 23.35 -6.87 -25.13
N PRO A 277 24.58 -6.43 -24.79
CA PRO A 277 24.84 -5.07 -24.32
C PRO A 277 24.44 -3.94 -25.28
N SER A 278 24.34 -4.23 -26.58
CA SER A 278 23.90 -3.39 -27.70
C SER A 278 22.37 -3.24 -27.80
N GLU A 279 21.63 -4.31 -27.51
CA GLU A 279 20.16 -4.35 -27.50
C GLU A 279 19.58 -4.06 -26.10
N ALA A 280 20.45 -4.00 -25.09
CA ALA A 280 20.10 -3.79 -23.69
C ALA A 280 19.20 -2.57 -23.49
N LEU A 281 17.99 -2.85 -23.03
CA LEU A 281 16.98 -1.86 -22.66
C LEU A 281 17.47 -1.11 -21.41
N ARG A 282 17.60 0.21 -21.53
CA ARG A 282 18.25 1.10 -20.56
C ARG A 282 17.46 2.39 -20.43
N ILE A 283 17.50 2.97 -19.23
CA ILE A 283 17.19 4.39 -18.98
C ILE A 283 18.34 4.97 -18.15
N ALA A 284 18.79 6.18 -18.46
CA ALA A 284 20.02 6.77 -17.93
C ALA A 284 21.19 5.76 -18.00
N GLY A 285 21.37 5.14 -19.18
CA GLY A 285 22.49 4.23 -19.49
C GLY A 285 22.49 2.86 -18.79
N ASN A 286 21.58 2.59 -17.84
CA ASN A 286 21.55 1.36 -17.05
C ASN A 286 20.24 0.58 -17.26
N ARG A 287 20.33 -0.75 -17.21
CA ARG A 287 19.16 -1.66 -17.20
C ARG A 287 18.42 -1.56 -15.85
N VAL A 288 17.25 -2.20 -15.77
CA VAL A 288 16.60 -2.51 -14.48
C VAL A 288 17.56 -3.26 -13.55
N SER A 289 17.43 -3.02 -12.24
CA SER A 289 18.23 -3.63 -11.19
C SER A 289 17.33 -4.20 -10.09
N ARG A 290 17.77 -5.28 -9.44
CA ARG A 290 17.11 -5.81 -8.23
C ARG A 290 16.95 -4.70 -7.17
N PRO A 291 15.80 -4.60 -6.48
CA PRO A 291 15.59 -3.60 -5.42
C PRO A 291 16.48 -3.86 -4.18
N SER A 292 16.39 -2.95 -3.21
CA SER A 292 17.17 -3.03 -1.96
C SER A 292 16.81 -4.26 -1.11
N LYS A 293 17.71 -4.63 -0.19
CA LYS A 293 17.51 -5.76 0.74
C LYS A 293 16.30 -5.61 1.66
N ALA A 294 15.80 -4.38 1.88
CA ALA A 294 14.58 -4.12 2.66
C ALA A 294 13.32 -4.70 1.99
N TYR A 295 13.31 -4.76 0.65
CA TYR A 295 12.24 -5.37 -0.13
C TYR A 295 12.55 -6.83 -0.46
N ILE A 296 13.71 -7.11 -1.08
CA ILE A 296 14.07 -8.46 -1.50
C ILE A 296 15.50 -8.80 -1.06
N ALA A 297 15.62 -9.36 0.15
CA ALA A 297 16.86 -9.91 0.72
C ALA A 297 17.64 -10.74 -0.31
N ALA A 298 18.96 -10.51 -0.41
CA ALA A 298 19.75 -10.84 -1.61
C ALA A 298 19.86 -12.34 -1.94
N ASP A 299 19.73 -13.19 -0.92
CA ASP A 299 19.69 -14.65 -0.95
C ASP A 299 18.39 -15.22 -1.55
N LYS A 300 17.27 -14.50 -1.42
CA LYS A 300 15.95 -14.98 -1.85
C LYS A 300 15.76 -14.86 -3.36
N ARG A 301 14.79 -15.59 -3.91
CA ARG A 301 14.18 -15.25 -5.21
C ARG A 301 13.38 -13.95 -5.05
N GLY A 302 13.26 -13.16 -6.12
CA GLY A 302 12.15 -12.21 -6.24
C GLY A 302 10.83 -12.93 -6.52
N PRO A 303 9.69 -12.21 -6.52
CA PRO A 303 8.42 -12.77 -6.95
C PRO A 303 8.46 -13.18 -8.43
N THR A 304 7.48 -13.98 -8.81
CA THR A 304 7.21 -14.45 -10.17
C THR A 304 5.83 -14.01 -10.66
N VAL A 305 4.83 -14.08 -9.78
CA VAL A 305 3.43 -13.72 -10.05
C VAL A 305 3.16 -12.29 -9.56
N PRO A 306 2.54 -11.41 -10.36
CA PRO A 306 2.22 -10.04 -9.94
C PRO A 306 1.29 -10.01 -8.74
N LEU A 307 1.56 -9.09 -7.81
CA LEU A 307 0.80 -8.98 -6.57
C LEU A 307 -0.69 -8.67 -6.81
N PHE A 308 -0.98 -7.88 -7.85
CA PHE A 308 -2.32 -7.45 -8.25
C PHE A 308 -2.48 -7.61 -9.78
N PRO A 309 -2.81 -8.81 -10.30
CA PRO A 309 -2.85 -9.05 -11.74
C PRO A 309 -3.91 -8.24 -12.51
N SER A 310 -4.96 -7.76 -11.82
CA SER A 310 -6.02 -6.91 -12.40
C SER A 310 -5.72 -5.40 -12.36
N LEU A 311 -4.51 -4.99 -11.94
CA LEU A 311 -4.19 -3.57 -11.71
C LEU A 311 -4.17 -2.76 -13.01
N THR A 312 -5.05 -1.75 -13.08
CA THR A 312 -5.19 -0.85 -14.24
C THR A 312 -4.92 0.62 -13.91
N VAL A 313 -5.00 1.02 -12.64
CA VAL A 313 -4.72 2.39 -12.16
C VAL A 313 -3.75 2.31 -11.00
N LEU A 314 -2.58 2.94 -11.15
CA LEU A 314 -1.60 3.12 -10.09
C LEU A 314 -1.33 4.62 -9.89
N SER A 315 -1.54 5.12 -8.68
CA SER A 315 -1.36 6.53 -8.32
C SER A 315 -0.35 6.63 -7.18
N LEU A 316 0.77 7.31 -7.46
CA LEU A 316 1.88 7.56 -6.52
C LEU A 316 2.08 9.06 -6.28
N SER A 317 1.04 9.86 -6.48
CA SER A 317 1.09 11.32 -6.46
C SER A 317 1.48 11.86 -5.08
N ASP A 318 1.94 13.12 -5.05
CA ASP A 318 2.37 13.79 -3.81
C ASP A 318 3.53 13.07 -3.07
N ASN A 319 4.34 12.29 -3.79
CA ASN A 319 5.58 11.67 -3.27
C ASN A 319 6.82 12.38 -3.85
N PRO A 320 7.19 13.59 -3.39
CA PRO A 320 8.33 14.35 -3.93
C PRO A 320 9.69 13.68 -3.67
N GLY A 321 9.78 12.75 -2.70
CA GLY A 321 10.98 11.94 -2.45
C GLY A 321 11.35 10.99 -3.59
N MET A 322 10.44 10.72 -4.53
CA MET A 322 10.71 9.95 -5.74
C MET A 322 11.66 10.72 -6.67
N GLY A 323 11.24 11.92 -7.07
CA GLY A 323 11.88 12.75 -8.08
C GLY A 323 12.19 12.03 -9.39
N THR A 324 13.05 12.65 -10.20
CA THR A 324 13.49 12.06 -11.47
C THR A 324 14.22 10.73 -11.29
N THR A 325 14.85 10.46 -10.13
CA THR A 325 15.46 9.13 -9.90
C THR A 325 14.42 8.03 -9.69
N GLY A 326 13.29 8.32 -9.05
CA GLY A 326 12.16 7.39 -8.95
C GLY A 326 11.54 7.10 -10.31
N LEU A 327 11.33 8.14 -11.12
CA LEU A 327 10.90 8.00 -12.52
C LEU A 327 11.84 7.08 -13.33
N ILE A 328 13.16 7.25 -13.22
CA ILE A 328 14.12 6.37 -13.90
C ILE A 328 13.92 4.89 -13.51
N GLN A 329 13.60 4.58 -12.25
CA GLN A 329 13.34 3.18 -11.85
C GLN A 329 12.02 2.66 -12.40
N ILE A 330 10.97 3.49 -12.46
CA ILE A 330 9.68 3.16 -13.10
C ILE A 330 9.89 2.81 -14.58
N LEU A 331 10.56 3.69 -15.33
CA LEU A 331 10.78 3.51 -16.77
C LEU A 331 11.70 2.31 -17.07
N ARG A 332 12.72 2.05 -16.23
CA ARG A 332 13.52 0.81 -16.31
C ARG A 332 12.69 -0.44 -16.04
N SER A 333 11.80 -0.39 -15.05
CA SER A 333 10.94 -1.51 -14.71
C SER A 333 9.96 -1.79 -15.85
N PHE A 334 9.35 -0.77 -16.44
CA PHE A 334 8.40 -0.90 -17.54
C PHE A 334 9.00 -1.43 -18.86
N LEU A 335 10.31 -1.21 -19.09
CA LEU A 335 11.06 -1.76 -20.23
C LEU A 335 11.76 -3.09 -19.92
N ALA A 336 11.50 -3.71 -18.78
CA ALA A 336 12.14 -4.97 -18.42
C ALA A 336 11.50 -6.16 -19.15
N VAL A 337 12.13 -7.34 -19.08
CA VAL A 337 11.48 -8.60 -19.48
C VAL A 337 10.61 -9.09 -18.33
N HIS A 338 9.30 -9.08 -18.50
CA HIS A 338 8.35 -9.55 -17.49
C HIS A 338 8.02 -11.03 -17.67
N TYR A 339 7.57 -11.68 -16.59
CA TYR A 339 7.07 -13.06 -16.65
C TYR A 339 5.71 -13.16 -17.36
N GLU A 340 4.89 -12.11 -17.27
CA GLU A 340 3.51 -12.08 -17.75
C GLU A 340 3.18 -10.69 -18.36
N PRO A 341 2.27 -10.60 -19.35
CA PRO A 341 1.83 -9.31 -19.92
C PRO A 341 0.90 -8.54 -18.98
N HIS A 342 1.07 -7.22 -18.92
CA HIS A 342 0.32 -6.32 -18.02
C HIS A 342 -0.29 -5.13 -18.78
N ALA A 343 -1.51 -4.73 -18.42
CA ALA A 343 -2.28 -3.69 -19.12
C ALA A 343 -2.62 -2.49 -18.22
N LEU A 344 -1.60 -1.71 -17.84
CA LEU A 344 -1.81 -0.50 -17.04
C LEU A 344 -2.51 0.58 -17.89
N SER A 345 -3.62 1.12 -17.39
CA SER A 345 -4.38 2.19 -18.07
C SER A 345 -3.98 3.59 -17.60
N VAL A 346 -3.67 3.76 -16.31
CA VAL A 346 -3.20 5.04 -15.76
C VAL A 346 -2.02 4.80 -14.82
N MET A 347 -0.93 5.54 -15.07
CA MET A 347 0.18 5.76 -14.14
C MET A 347 0.17 7.23 -13.73
N ASP A 348 -0.21 7.53 -12.49
CA ASP A 348 -0.25 8.89 -11.97
C ASP A 348 0.96 9.18 -11.07
N LEU A 349 1.68 10.24 -11.44
CA LEU A 349 2.94 10.74 -10.89
C LEU A 349 2.85 12.26 -10.65
N SER A 350 1.65 12.76 -10.37
CA SER A 350 1.42 14.18 -10.11
C SER A 350 2.16 14.63 -8.86
N ARG A 351 2.87 15.76 -8.95
CA ARG A 351 3.62 16.37 -7.82
C ARG A 351 4.69 15.46 -7.19
N CYS A 352 5.22 14.48 -7.94
CA CYS A 352 6.30 13.58 -7.52
C CYS A 352 7.72 14.20 -7.53
N GLY A 353 7.85 15.53 -7.62
CA GLY A 353 9.13 16.23 -7.56
C GLY A 353 10.02 16.02 -8.78
N LEU A 354 9.43 15.80 -9.97
CA LEU A 354 10.19 15.59 -11.20
C LEU A 354 10.92 16.88 -11.61
N ASP A 355 12.20 16.75 -11.99
CA ASP A 355 13.06 17.85 -12.46
C ASP A 355 13.16 17.92 -13.99
N ARG A 356 13.91 18.91 -14.52
CA ARG A 356 14.05 19.13 -15.97
C ARG A 356 14.76 18.00 -16.72
N ALA A 357 15.40 17.04 -16.04
CA ALA A 357 15.96 15.87 -16.70
C ALA A 357 14.91 14.78 -16.95
N ALA A 358 13.72 14.87 -16.34
CA ALA A 358 12.64 13.89 -16.49
C ALA A 358 12.14 13.76 -17.95
N SER A 359 12.03 14.88 -18.68
CA SER A 359 11.63 14.89 -20.09
C SER A 359 12.56 14.03 -20.95
N ARG A 360 13.88 14.17 -20.78
CA ARG A 360 14.90 13.35 -21.47
C ARG A 360 14.73 11.86 -21.23
N TYR A 361 14.41 11.44 -20.00
CA TYR A 361 14.23 10.02 -19.69
C TYR A 361 12.90 9.46 -20.19
N LEU A 362 11.87 10.31 -20.34
CA LEU A 362 10.63 9.93 -21.02
C LEU A 362 10.83 9.79 -22.54
N HIS A 363 11.64 10.64 -23.19
CA HIS A 363 12.10 10.39 -24.56
C HIS A 363 12.88 9.08 -24.67
N GLU A 364 13.89 8.85 -23.83
CA GLU A 364 14.65 7.59 -23.80
C GLU A 364 13.71 6.38 -23.63
N TYR A 365 12.66 6.49 -22.79
CA TYR A 365 11.64 5.46 -22.66
C TYR A 365 10.83 5.23 -23.95
N PHE A 366 10.36 6.28 -24.63
CA PHE A 366 9.59 6.13 -25.86
C PHE A 366 10.41 5.61 -27.04
N GLU A 367 11.69 5.99 -27.14
CA GLU A 367 12.64 5.44 -28.11
C GLU A 367 12.86 3.94 -27.87
N GLN A 368 13.13 3.53 -26.62
CA GLN A 368 13.32 2.10 -26.31
C GLN A 368 12.00 1.31 -26.46
N LEU A 369 10.87 1.84 -26.01
CA LEU A 369 9.56 1.19 -26.11
C LEU A 369 9.21 0.86 -27.57
N SER A 370 9.49 1.79 -28.49
CA SER A 370 9.28 1.60 -29.93
C SER A 370 10.14 0.47 -30.54
N ARG A 371 11.14 -0.05 -29.82
CA ARG A 371 11.96 -1.21 -30.20
C ARG A 371 11.51 -2.53 -29.55
N VAL A 372 10.54 -2.47 -28.62
CA VAL A 372 10.21 -3.57 -27.69
C VAL A 372 8.74 -4.00 -27.79
N ILE A 373 7.86 -3.16 -28.35
CA ILE A 373 6.47 -3.53 -28.64
C ILE A 373 6.37 -4.80 -29.52
N ASP A 374 7.29 -4.96 -30.48
CA ASP A 374 7.34 -6.12 -31.39
C ASP A 374 8.18 -7.30 -30.86
N THR A 375 8.61 -7.28 -29.58
CA THR A 375 9.45 -8.33 -28.99
C THR A 375 8.74 -9.08 -27.86
N ASN A 376 9.13 -10.34 -27.65
CA ASN A 376 8.57 -11.20 -26.59
C ASN A 376 9.12 -10.86 -25.20
N CYS A 377 9.12 -9.58 -24.84
CA CYS A 377 9.60 -9.05 -23.56
C CYS A 377 8.45 -8.63 -22.61
N TYR A 378 7.21 -8.53 -23.10
CA TYR A 378 6.03 -8.11 -22.34
C TYR A 378 6.21 -6.79 -21.56
N PRO A 379 6.64 -5.68 -22.22
CA PRO A 379 6.82 -4.40 -21.54
C PRO A 379 5.51 -3.90 -20.92
N VAL A 380 5.60 -3.22 -19.77
CA VAL A 380 4.44 -2.54 -19.17
C VAL A 380 4.28 -1.19 -19.84
N VAL A 381 3.15 -0.99 -20.52
CA VAL A 381 2.86 0.24 -21.26
C VAL A 381 1.63 0.94 -20.67
N PRO A 382 1.80 2.02 -19.88
CA PRO A 382 0.67 2.78 -19.37
C PRO A 382 -0.04 3.51 -20.52
N ARG A 383 -1.34 3.30 -20.70
CA ARG A 383 -2.12 4.08 -21.70
C ARG A 383 -2.08 5.59 -21.44
N ARG A 384 -1.91 5.99 -20.18
CA ARG A 384 -1.74 7.38 -19.75
C ARG A 384 -0.70 7.51 -18.65
N PHE A 385 0.26 8.42 -18.82
CA PHE A 385 0.96 9.04 -17.69
C PHE A 385 0.26 10.34 -17.31
N VAL A 386 0.04 10.55 -16.02
CA VAL A 386 -0.41 11.82 -15.46
C VAL A 386 0.75 12.41 -14.65
N LEU A 387 1.15 13.63 -14.98
CA LEU A 387 2.38 14.28 -14.52
C LEU A 387 2.08 15.64 -13.87
N MET A 388 0.83 15.89 -13.48
CA MET A 388 0.33 17.24 -13.13
C MET A 388 1.10 17.86 -11.96
N GLY A 389 1.31 19.18 -12.02
CA GLY A 389 1.96 19.92 -10.93
C GLY A 389 3.48 19.67 -10.76
N ASN A 390 4.15 18.95 -11.66
CA ASN A 390 5.62 18.87 -11.69
C ASN A 390 6.27 20.08 -12.40
N GLN A 391 5.68 21.27 -12.25
CA GLN A 391 5.89 22.46 -13.10
C GLN A 391 7.32 23.03 -13.10
N HIS A 392 8.12 22.75 -12.06
CA HIS A 392 9.53 23.17 -12.01
C HIS A 392 10.45 22.32 -12.90
N GLY A 393 10.02 21.10 -13.27
CA GLY A 393 10.76 20.17 -14.11
C GLY A 393 10.13 19.92 -15.47
N ILE A 394 8.83 19.63 -15.51
CA ILE A 394 8.07 19.41 -16.75
C ILE A 394 7.00 20.48 -16.84
N ALA A 395 7.26 21.51 -17.66
CA ALA A 395 6.37 22.66 -17.83
C ALA A 395 5.59 22.63 -19.17
N ASP A 396 6.07 21.87 -20.16
CA ASP A 396 5.48 21.78 -21.49
C ASP A 396 5.41 20.31 -21.96
N LEU A 397 4.27 19.92 -22.56
CA LEU A 397 4.12 18.61 -23.20
C LEU A 397 4.87 18.54 -24.54
N HIS A 398 5.11 19.66 -25.21
CA HIS A 398 5.89 19.68 -26.46
C HIS A 398 7.37 19.34 -26.23
N GLU A 399 7.89 19.50 -25.00
CA GLU A 399 9.20 18.97 -24.61
C GLU A 399 9.24 17.44 -24.44
N ILE A 400 8.11 16.71 -24.51
CA ILE A 400 8.05 15.25 -24.37
C ILE A 400 7.21 14.62 -25.49
N TYR A 401 7.89 14.19 -26.55
CA TYR A 401 7.23 13.51 -27.67
C TYR A 401 6.93 12.05 -27.32
N SER A 402 5.64 11.74 -27.11
CA SER A 402 5.18 10.36 -27.19
C SER A 402 4.80 10.02 -28.64
N PRO A 403 5.47 9.07 -29.30
CA PRO A 403 5.14 8.68 -30.67
C PRO A 403 3.74 8.06 -30.73
N LYS A 404 2.94 8.42 -31.74
CA LYS A 404 1.59 7.83 -31.93
C LYS A 404 1.60 6.29 -31.98
N THR A 405 2.71 5.68 -32.39
CA THR A 405 2.94 4.23 -32.43
C THR A 405 3.01 3.57 -31.05
N THR A 406 3.34 4.30 -29.98
CA THR A 406 3.34 3.74 -28.61
C THR A 406 1.96 3.74 -27.96
N GLY A 407 1.03 4.56 -28.46
CA GLY A 407 -0.34 4.68 -27.93
C GLY A 407 -0.45 5.34 -26.56
N VAL A 408 0.64 5.92 -26.02
CA VAL A 408 0.68 6.51 -24.68
C VAL A 408 0.23 7.98 -24.68
N GLN A 409 -0.70 8.33 -23.80
CA GLN A 409 -1.07 9.72 -23.53
C GLN A 409 -0.23 10.31 -22.39
N LEU A 410 0.18 11.58 -22.53
CA LEU A 410 0.74 12.39 -21.45
C LEU A 410 -0.28 13.47 -21.02
N VAL A 411 -0.29 13.82 -19.73
CA VAL A 411 -1.14 14.88 -19.14
C VAL A 411 -0.30 15.68 -18.11
N LEU A 412 -0.34 17.01 -18.19
CA LEU A 412 0.25 17.97 -17.24
C LEU A 412 -0.81 18.83 -16.56
#